data_AF-A0A354CZ89-F1
#
_entry.id   AF-A0A354CZ89-F1
#
_cell.length_a   1.000
_cell.length_b   1.000
_cell.length_c   1.000
_cell.angle_alpha   90.00
_cell.angle_beta   90.00
_cell.angle_gamma   90.00
#
_symmetry.space_group_name_H-M   'P 1'
#
loop_
_entity.id
_entity.type
_entity.pdbx_description
1 polymer ?
#
loop_
_entity_poly.entity_id
_entity_poly.type
_entity_poly.pdbx_seq_one_letter_code
_entity_poly.pdbx_strand_id
1 'polypeptide(L)'
;MFRLLSALGNAWKIPELRRRILFTLGMLAIYEVGIFIPTPGINGKELGRIFDELAQATGGGLLNLLDMFTGGALSHATVFALGIMPYISATIIVETLLATAIPSLERLRKEGPAGYRKLHQYARYATVLLAVINSFMYAILLEKAIPAQFQAQIVLFPGMGFRLLTILTMTSGMAMIMWLAEQITERGIGNG
;
A
#
# COMPACT_ATOMS: atom_id res chain seq x y z
N MET A 1 -27.94 -11.49 14.24
CA MET A 1 -26.91 -11.37 15.30
C MET A 1 -26.43 -12.72 15.84
N PHE A 2 -27.31 -13.56 16.42
CA PHE A 2 -26.91 -14.82 17.11
C PHE A 2 -26.19 -15.87 16.22
N ARG A 3 -26.50 -15.91 14.91
CA ARG A 3 -25.84 -16.81 13.93
C ARG A 3 -24.39 -16.44 13.60
N LEU A 4 -24.02 -15.15 13.69
CA LEU A 4 -22.65 -14.69 13.44
C LEU A 4 -21.74 -14.96 14.65
N LEU A 5 -22.25 -14.77 15.87
CA LEU A 5 -21.52 -15.10 17.10
C LEU A 5 -21.29 -16.61 17.26
N SER A 6 -22.26 -17.43 16.85
CA SER A 6 -22.10 -18.88 16.82
C SER A 6 -21.19 -19.35 15.67
N ALA A 7 -21.14 -18.65 14.54
CA ALA A 7 -20.15 -18.89 13.48
C ALA A 7 -18.72 -18.53 13.94
N LEU A 8 -18.53 -17.43 14.66
CA LEU A 8 -17.23 -17.07 15.27
C LEU A 8 -16.80 -18.09 16.35
N GLY A 9 -17.75 -18.53 17.19
CA GLY A 9 -17.50 -19.57 18.20
C GLY A 9 -17.19 -20.94 17.58
N ASN A 10 -17.82 -21.31 16.47
CA ASN A 10 -17.50 -22.53 15.73
C ASN A 10 -16.22 -22.40 14.91
N ALA A 11 -15.87 -21.22 14.43
CA ALA A 11 -14.62 -20.96 13.73
C ALA A 11 -13.40 -21.23 14.62
N TRP A 12 -13.52 -20.94 15.92
CA TRP A 12 -12.48 -21.22 16.90
C TRP A 12 -12.33 -22.72 17.23
N LYS A 13 -13.38 -23.52 16.98
CA LYS A 13 -13.35 -24.98 17.22
C LYS A 13 -12.60 -25.75 16.14
N ILE A 14 -12.46 -25.21 14.94
CA ILE A 14 -11.74 -25.85 13.84
C ILE A 14 -10.25 -25.48 13.93
N PRO A 15 -9.34 -26.44 14.20
CA PRO A 15 -7.92 -26.14 14.41
C PRO A 15 -7.26 -25.48 13.19
N GLU A 16 -7.68 -25.86 11.98
CA GLU A 16 -7.19 -25.29 10.73
C GLU A 16 -7.60 -23.82 10.60
N LEU A 17 -8.87 -23.51 10.83
CA LEU A 17 -9.37 -22.14 10.72
C LEU A 17 -8.74 -21.22 11.77
N ARG A 18 -8.59 -21.70 13.01
CA ARG A 18 -7.85 -20.99 14.06
C ARG A 18 -6.42 -20.63 13.62
N ARG A 19 -5.71 -21.56 12.98
CA ARG A 19 -4.35 -21.34 12.49
C ARG A 19 -4.32 -20.27 11.39
N ARG A 20 -5.29 -20.28 10.47
CA ARG A 20 -5.40 -19.27 9.42
C ARG A 20 -5.78 -17.88 9.96
N ILE A 21 -6.69 -17.81 10.95
CA ILE A 21 -7.02 -16.54 11.66
C ILE A 21 -5.76 -15.97 12.33
N LEU A 22 -5.05 -16.77 13.11
CA LEU A 22 -3.84 -16.33 13.82
C LEU A 22 -2.74 -15.90 12.84
N PHE A 23 -2.62 -16.58 11.70
CA PHE A 23 -1.70 -16.17 10.64
C PHE A 23 -2.06 -14.80 10.07
N THR A 24 -3.33 -14.59 9.66
CA THR A 24 -3.79 -13.29 9.15
C THR A 24 -3.59 -12.18 10.19
N LEU A 25 -3.96 -12.41 11.46
CA LEU A 25 -3.75 -11.42 12.53
C LEU A 25 -2.26 -11.11 12.76
N GLY A 26 -1.39 -12.11 12.72
CA GLY A 26 0.05 -11.91 12.84
C GLY A 26 0.62 -11.06 11.68
N MET A 27 0.14 -11.31 10.46
CA MET A 27 0.55 -10.54 9.28
C MET A 27 0.05 -9.09 9.32
N LEU A 28 -1.19 -8.88 9.79
CA LEU A 28 -1.73 -7.54 10.03
C LEU A 28 -0.94 -6.80 11.12
N ALA A 29 -0.52 -7.47 12.19
CA ALA A 29 0.32 -6.87 13.22
C ALA A 29 1.68 -6.41 12.66
N ILE A 30 2.29 -7.18 11.74
CA ILE A 30 3.52 -6.78 11.05
C ILE A 30 3.28 -5.53 10.18
N TYR A 31 2.16 -5.48 9.46
CA TYR A 31 1.77 -4.32 8.67
C TYR A 31 1.60 -3.07 9.55
N GLU A 32 0.86 -3.18 10.65
CA GLU A 32 0.66 -2.10 11.63
C GLU A 32 1.99 -1.57 12.17
N VAL A 33 2.91 -2.46 12.57
CA VAL A 33 4.24 -2.03 13.05
C VAL A 33 5.01 -1.26 11.98
N GLY A 34 4.93 -1.68 10.72
CA GLY A 34 5.64 -1.02 9.64
C GLY A 34 5.08 0.37 9.26
N ILE A 35 3.80 0.65 9.54
CA ILE A 35 3.24 2.00 9.43
C ILE A 35 3.90 2.96 10.43
N PHE A 36 4.44 2.48 11.55
CA PHE A 36 5.14 3.38 12.50
C PHE A 36 6.61 3.65 12.14
N ILE A 37 7.14 3.04 11.08
CA ILE A 37 8.55 3.22 10.67
C ILE A 37 8.63 4.43 9.72
N PRO A 38 9.22 5.56 10.14
CA PRO A 38 9.37 6.72 9.28
C PRO A 38 10.41 6.47 8.18
N THR A 39 10.18 7.04 7.01
CA THR A 39 11.16 6.99 5.92
C THR A 39 12.41 7.80 6.28
N PRO A 40 13.62 7.26 6.08
CA PRO A 40 14.85 7.98 6.39
C PRO A 40 14.95 9.30 5.64
N GLY A 41 15.31 10.37 6.36
CA GLY A 41 15.48 11.71 5.78
C GLY A 41 14.23 12.59 5.79
N ILE A 42 13.10 12.10 6.34
CA ILE A 42 11.84 12.86 6.47
C ILE A 42 11.49 13.08 7.94
N ASN A 43 11.12 14.31 8.28
CA ASN A 43 10.51 14.64 9.57
C ASN A 43 8.99 14.45 9.50
N GLY A 44 8.52 13.25 9.85
CA GLY A 44 7.10 12.88 9.81
C GLY A 44 6.18 13.69 10.75
N LYS A 45 6.73 14.41 11.74
CA LYS A 45 5.96 15.28 12.63
C LYS A 45 5.60 16.61 11.96
N GLU A 46 6.55 17.17 11.21
CA GLU A 46 6.33 18.42 10.46
C GLU A 46 5.48 18.17 9.21
N LEU A 47 5.63 17.00 8.57
CA LEU A 47 4.76 16.62 7.47
C LEU A 47 3.30 16.48 7.90
N GLY A 48 3.03 15.86 9.06
CA GLY A 48 1.67 15.73 9.59
C GLY A 48 0.99 17.09 9.79
N ARG A 49 1.72 18.08 10.32
CA ARG A 49 1.21 19.45 10.49
C ARG A 49 0.88 20.09 9.14
N ILE A 50 1.76 19.97 8.16
CA ILE A 50 1.55 20.51 6.81
C ILE A 50 0.39 19.80 6.12
N PHE A 51 0.24 18.49 6.33
CA PHE A 51 -0.87 17.71 5.79
C PHE A 51 -2.21 18.17 6.38
N ASP A 52 -2.28 18.41 7.69
CA ASP A 52 -3.46 18.96 8.36
C ASP A 52 -3.80 20.37 7.83
N GLU A 53 -2.79 21.22 7.63
CA GLU A 53 -2.97 22.57 7.10
C GLU A 53 -3.41 22.57 5.62
N LEU A 54 -2.83 21.70 4.78
CA LEU A 54 -3.25 21.49 3.39
C LEU A 54 -4.66 20.92 3.28
N ALA A 55 -5.00 19.97 4.15
CA ALA A 55 -6.34 19.41 4.21
C ALA A 55 -7.36 20.49 4.56
N GLN A 56 -7.06 21.39 5.50
CA GLN A 56 -7.96 22.51 5.81
C GLN A 56 -8.05 23.53 4.66
N ALA A 57 -6.95 23.82 3.96
CA ALA A 57 -6.91 24.83 2.89
C ALA A 57 -7.57 24.39 1.57
N THR A 58 -7.56 23.09 1.25
CA THR A 58 -8.05 22.55 -0.05
C THR A 58 -9.43 21.89 0.03
N GLY A 59 -10.09 21.95 1.19
CA GLY A 59 -11.37 21.29 1.43
C GLY A 59 -11.26 19.82 1.85
N GLY A 60 -10.04 19.31 2.03
CA GLY A 60 -9.65 18.20 2.94
C GLY A 60 -10.17 16.79 2.65
N GLY A 61 -11.27 16.66 1.93
CA GLY A 61 -11.99 15.39 1.81
C GLY A 61 -11.17 14.30 1.14
N LEU A 62 -10.50 14.61 0.03
CA LEU A 62 -9.75 13.60 -0.72
C LEU A 62 -8.43 13.22 -0.05
N LEU A 63 -7.65 14.20 0.44
CA LEU A 63 -6.37 13.94 1.11
C LEU A 63 -6.57 13.20 2.44
N ASN A 64 -7.57 13.58 3.23
CA ASN A 64 -7.90 12.89 4.47
C ASN A 64 -8.44 11.47 4.20
N LEU A 65 -9.25 11.30 3.14
CA LEU A 65 -9.67 9.96 2.71
C LEU A 65 -8.48 9.09 2.34
N LEU A 66 -7.52 9.61 1.55
CA LEU A 66 -6.30 8.88 1.21
C LEU A 66 -5.48 8.50 2.46
N ASP A 67 -5.35 9.39 3.44
CA ASP A 67 -4.63 9.09 4.69
C ASP A 67 -5.35 8.02 5.53
N MET A 68 -6.68 8.07 5.61
CA MET A 68 -7.48 7.02 6.26
C MET A 68 -7.30 5.64 5.60
N PHE A 69 -7.20 5.58 4.27
CA PHE A 69 -6.95 4.33 3.55
C PHE A 69 -5.52 3.79 3.73
N THR A 70 -4.57 4.65 4.10
CA THR A 70 -3.19 4.26 4.39
C THR A 70 -2.91 4.10 5.89
N GLY A 71 -3.90 4.36 6.76
CA GLY A 71 -3.76 4.25 8.21
C GLY A 71 -2.88 5.33 8.84
N GLY A 72 -2.78 6.53 8.23
CA GLY A 72 -1.87 7.58 8.68
C GLY A 72 -0.44 7.45 8.14
N ALA A 73 -0.19 6.44 7.30
CA ALA A 73 1.14 6.21 6.72
C ALA A 73 1.58 7.36 5.80
N LEU A 74 0.62 8.00 5.12
CA LEU A 74 0.85 9.07 4.15
C LEU A 74 1.18 10.40 4.83
N SER A 75 0.47 10.77 5.90
CA SER A 75 0.72 11.99 6.68
C SER A 75 2.03 11.94 7.48
N HIS A 76 2.50 10.75 7.85
CA HIS A 76 3.77 10.57 8.56
C HIS A 76 4.96 10.17 7.67
N ALA A 77 4.79 10.09 6.34
CA ALA A 77 5.81 9.65 5.37
C ALA A 77 6.56 8.38 5.80
N THR A 78 5.81 7.34 6.08
CA THR A 78 6.35 6.08 6.57
C THR A 78 6.81 5.20 5.41
N VAL A 79 7.53 4.11 5.71
CA VAL A 79 7.99 3.15 4.69
C VAL A 79 6.81 2.58 3.88
N PHE A 80 5.61 2.57 4.47
CA PHE A 80 4.35 2.10 3.88
C PHE A 80 3.43 3.23 3.43
N ALA A 81 3.92 4.45 3.24
CA ALA A 81 3.10 5.62 2.87
C ALA A 81 2.33 5.46 1.55
N LEU A 82 2.79 4.60 0.62
CA LEU A 82 2.03 4.28 -0.60
C LEU A 82 0.86 3.31 -0.34
N GLY A 83 0.84 2.62 0.80
CA GLY A 83 -0.15 1.62 1.18
C GLY A 83 -0.23 0.46 0.20
N ILE A 84 -1.39 -0.21 0.16
CA ILE A 84 -1.67 -1.30 -0.79
C ILE A 84 -2.17 -0.80 -2.16
N MET A 85 -2.45 0.51 -2.30
CA MET A 85 -3.11 1.08 -3.49
C MET A 85 -2.38 0.80 -4.81
N PRO A 86 -1.03 0.93 -4.93
CA PRO A 86 -0.34 0.64 -6.18
C PRO A 86 -0.54 -0.80 -6.66
N TYR A 87 -0.68 -1.76 -5.74
CA TYR A 87 -0.95 -3.15 -6.05
C TYR A 87 -2.39 -3.34 -6.51
N ILE A 88 -3.36 -2.77 -5.80
CA ILE A 88 -4.78 -2.82 -6.21
C ILE A 88 -4.93 -2.22 -7.62
N SER A 89 -4.34 -1.04 -7.87
CA SER A 89 -4.37 -0.39 -9.18
C SER A 89 -3.71 -1.24 -10.26
N ALA A 90 -2.53 -1.82 -10.01
CA ALA A 90 -1.84 -2.67 -10.97
C ALA A 90 -2.67 -3.90 -11.35
N THR A 91 -3.26 -4.57 -10.36
CA THR A 91 -4.12 -5.74 -10.55
C THR A 91 -5.35 -5.38 -11.37
N ILE A 92 -6.02 -4.27 -11.08
CA ILE A 92 -7.17 -3.79 -11.88
C ILE A 92 -6.74 -3.48 -13.33
N ILE A 93 -5.61 -2.80 -13.51
CA ILE A 93 -5.09 -2.45 -14.84
C ILE A 93 -4.79 -3.70 -15.64
N VAL A 94 -4.09 -4.68 -15.07
CA VAL A 94 -3.67 -5.89 -15.79
C VAL A 94 -4.82 -6.88 -15.98
N GLU A 95 -5.60 -7.15 -14.93
CA GLU A 95 -6.63 -8.20 -14.93
C GLU A 95 -7.96 -7.78 -15.52
N THR A 96 -8.30 -6.51 -15.37
CA THR A 96 -9.58 -5.98 -15.86
C THR A 96 -9.37 -5.23 -17.16
N LEU A 97 -8.57 -4.16 -17.14
CA LEU A 97 -8.50 -3.25 -18.28
C LEU A 97 -7.74 -3.86 -19.46
N LEU A 98 -6.46 -4.24 -19.28
CA LEU A 98 -5.62 -4.78 -20.34
C LEU A 98 -6.13 -6.13 -20.85
N ALA A 99 -6.67 -6.98 -19.96
CA ALA A 99 -7.28 -8.24 -20.35
C ALA A 99 -8.55 -8.07 -21.21
N THR A 100 -9.30 -6.97 -21.07
CA THR A 100 -10.45 -6.66 -21.94
C THR A 100 -10.06 -5.92 -23.23
N ALA A 101 -8.98 -5.13 -23.19
CA ALA A 101 -8.53 -4.34 -24.33
C ALA A 101 -7.65 -5.13 -25.31
N ILE A 102 -6.88 -6.12 -24.81
CA ILE A 102 -5.90 -6.87 -25.60
C ILE A 102 -6.37 -8.34 -25.73
N PRO A 103 -6.68 -8.82 -26.95
CA PRO A 103 -7.20 -10.17 -27.18
C PRO A 103 -6.27 -11.29 -26.71
N SER A 104 -4.96 -11.08 -26.67
CA SER A 104 -3.99 -12.07 -26.17
C SER A 104 -4.07 -12.27 -24.65
N LEU A 105 -4.29 -11.19 -23.89
CA LEU A 105 -4.48 -11.25 -22.44
C LEU A 105 -5.87 -11.78 -22.08
N GLU A 106 -6.89 -11.50 -22.91
CA GLU A 106 -8.22 -12.08 -22.74
C GLU A 106 -8.20 -13.61 -22.88
N ARG A 107 -7.41 -14.15 -23.83
CA ARG A 107 -7.21 -15.59 -24.00
C ARG A 107 -6.56 -16.22 -22.78
N LEU A 108 -5.54 -15.58 -22.22
CA LEU A 108 -4.93 -16.01 -20.95
C LEU A 108 -5.95 -16.05 -19.82
N ARG A 109 -6.86 -15.07 -19.72
CA ARG A 109 -7.94 -15.12 -18.72
C ARG A 109 -8.90 -16.29 -18.95
N LYS A 110 -9.13 -16.67 -20.21
CA LYS A 110 -9.98 -17.83 -20.61
C LYS A 110 -9.30 -19.19 -20.43
N GLU A 111 -7.97 -19.24 -20.33
CA GLU A 111 -7.18 -20.47 -20.05
C GLU A 111 -7.34 -20.99 -18.60
N GLY A 112 -8.12 -20.29 -17.76
CA GLY A 112 -8.43 -20.73 -16.41
C GLY A 112 -7.25 -20.54 -15.43
N PRO A 113 -7.02 -21.45 -14.47
CA PRO A 113 -6.09 -21.24 -13.35
C PRO A 113 -4.63 -20.94 -13.78
N ALA A 114 -4.17 -21.54 -14.89
CA ALA A 114 -2.82 -21.33 -15.38
C ALA A 114 -2.61 -19.93 -15.96
N GLY A 115 -3.62 -19.40 -16.64
CA GLY A 115 -3.58 -18.06 -17.21
C GLY A 115 -3.75 -16.96 -16.16
N TYR A 116 -4.59 -17.19 -15.13
CA TYR A 116 -4.68 -16.30 -13.97
C TYR A 116 -3.33 -16.13 -13.27
N ARG A 117 -2.54 -17.20 -13.11
CA ARG A 117 -1.17 -17.09 -12.55
C ARG A 117 -0.26 -16.20 -13.39
N LYS A 118 -0.35 -16.25 -14.72
CA LYS A 118 0.43 -15.38 -15.62
C LYS A 118 0.00 -13.92 -15.50
N LEU A 119 -1.31 -13.65 -15.41
CA LEU A 119 -1.81 -12.29 -15.19
C LEU A 119 -1.36 -11.74 -13.84
N HIS A 120 -1.41 -12.53 -12.77
CA HIS A 120 -0.88 -12.11 -11.47
C HIS A 120 0.61 -11.76 -11.53
N GLN A 121 1.43 -12.52 -12.27
CA GLN A 121 2.84 -12.17 -12.47
C GLN A 121 3.00 -10.81 -13.17
N TYR A 122 2.21 -10.53 -14.21
CA TYR A 122 2.22 -9.21 -14.86
C TYR A 122 1.76 -8.09 -13.91
N ALA A 123 0.76 -8.35 -13.07
CA ALA A 123 0.31 -7.40 -12.06
C ALA A 123 1.42 -7.08 -11.04
N ARG A 124 2.23 -8.06 -10.62
CA ARG A 124 3.40 -7.82 -9.75
C ARG A 124 4.43 -6.89 -10.41
N TYR A 125 4.78 -7.14 -11.67
CA TYR A 125 5.72 -6.27 -12.39
C TYR A 125 5.16 -4.85 -12.57
N ALA A 126 3.87 -4.74 -12.90
CA ALA A 126 3.19 -3.45 -13.00
C ALA A 126 3.16 -2.73 -11.64
N THR A 127 2.96 -3.45 -10.54
CA THR A 127 2.96 -2.90 -9.18
C THR A 127 4.28 -2.26 -8.83
N VAL A 128 5.40 -2.95 -9.09
CA VAL A 128 6.74 -2.42 -8.81
C VAL A 128 7.01 -1.16 -9.65
N LEU A 129 6.64 -1.18 -10.93
CA LEU A 129 6.79 -0.02 -11.80
C LEU A 129 5.96 1.17 -11.31
N LEU A 130 4.70 0.94 -10.95
CA LEU A 130 3.83 1.98 -10.38
C LEU A 130 4.35 2.47 -9.02
N ALA A 131 4.92 1.60 -8.19
CA ALA A 131 5.49 1.99 -6.91
C ALA A 131 6.71 2.92 -7.09
N VAL A 132 7.58 2.64 -8.06
CA VAL A 132 8.71 3.53 -8.39
C VAL A 132 8.21 4.89 -8.88
N ILE A 133 7.21 4.92 -9.77
CA ILE A 133 6.66 6.17 -10.29
C ILE A 133 5.97 6.98 -9.18
N ASN A 134 5.14 6.33 -8.36
CA ASN A 134 4.43 7.00 -7.25
C ASN A 134 5.39 7.47 -6.16
N SER A 135 6.40 6.67 -5.80
CA SER A 135 7.42 7.09 -4.82
C SER A 135 8.28 8.24 -5.34
N PHE A 136 8.61 8.26 -6.63
CA PHE A 136 9.29 9.40 -7.27
C PHE A 136 8.42 10.66 -7.24
N MET A 137 7.14 10.53 -7.59
CA MET A 137 6.18 11.65 -7.53
C MET A 137 6.02 12.16 -6.10
N TYR A 138 5.94 11.27 -5.11
CA TYR A 138 5.87 11.62 -3.70
C TYR A 138 7.15 12.30 -3.21
N ALA A 139 8.33 11.81 -3.60
CA ALA A 139 9.61 12.44 -3.26
C ALA A 139 9.72 13.86 -3.83
N ILE A 140 9.27 14.08 -5.07
CA ILE A 140 9.21 15.42 -5.67
C ILE A 140 8.19 16.30 -4.95
N LEU A 141 7.02 15.76 -4.62
CA LEU A 141 5.99 16.49 -3.89
C LEU A 141 6.51 16.95 -2.54
N LEU A 142 7.20 16.09 -1.79
CA LEU A 142 7.80 16.45 -0.50
C LEU A 142 8.89 17.50 -0.62
N GLU A 143 9.66 17.50 -1.71
CA GLU A 143 10.69 18.51 -1.96
C GLU A 143 10.11 19.85 -2.45
N LYS A 144 9.01 19.82 -3.22
CA LYS A 144 8.37 21.02 -3.82
C LYS A 144 7.26 21.62 -2.96
N ALA A 145 6.62 20.83 -2.10
CA ALA A 145 5.64 21.26 -1.10
C ALA A 145 6.32 21.93 0.11
N ILE A 146 7.53 22.43 -0.08
CA ILE A 146 8.26 23.33 0.82
C ILE A 146 8.08 24.77 0.29
N PRO A 147 6.93 25.45 0.47
CA PRO A 147 6.92 26.90 0.42
C PRO A 147 7.88 27.41 1.50
N ALA A 148 8.68 28.43 1.17
CA ALA A 148 9.55 29.15 2.12
C ALA A 148 8.81 29.74 3.35
N GLN A 149 7.48 29.63 3.37
CA GLN A 149 6.57 30.07 4.42
C GLN A 149 6.49 29.07 5.59
N PHE A 150 6.77 27.80 5.35
CA PHE A 150 6.87 26.78 6.40
C PHE A 150 8.33 26.64 6.82
N GLN A 151 8.68 27.24 7.97
CA GLN A 151 10.03 27.20 8.56
C GLN A 151 10.50 25.79 9.00
N ALA A 152 9.77 24.73 8.65
CA ALA A 152 10.02 23.37 9.05
C ALA A 152 10.68 22.58 7.90
N GLN A 153 11.95 22.21 8.07
CA GLN A 153 12.64 21.31 7.15
C GLN A 153 12.02 19.90 7.25
N ILE A 154 11.07 19.60 6.34
CA ILE A 154 10.50 18.24 6.18
C ILE A 154 11.61 17.28 5.74
N VAL A 155 12.52 17.74 4.87
CA VAL A 155 13.66 16.97 4.36
C VAL A 155 14.95 17.50 4.96
N LEU A 156 15.66 16.63 5.69
CA LEU A 156 16.91 16.99 6.37
C LEU A 156 18.06 17.32 5.39
N PHE A 157 18.08 16.66 4.23
CA PHE A 157 19.10 16.84 3.17
C PHE A 157 18.46 16.78 1.78
N PRO A 158 17.97 17.91 1.22
CA PRO A 158 17.40 17.92 -0.12
C PRO A 158 18.47 17.62 -1.18
N GLY A 159 18.20 16.66 -2.08
CA GLY A 159 19.12 16.27 -3.15
C GLY A 159 18.76 14.97 -3.85
N MET A 160 19.54 14.62 -4.89
CA MET A 160 19.32 13.38 -5.68
C MET A 160 19.47 12.11 -4.82
N GLY A 161 20.33 12.14 -3.80
CA GLY A 161 20.50 11.04 -2.84
C GLY A 161 19.26 10.77 -1.99
N PHE A 162 18.56 11.83 -1.54
CA PHE A 162 17.30 11.69 -0.82
C PHE A 162 16.21 11.08 -1.70
N ARG A 163 16.08 11.55 -2.95
CA ARG A 163 15.08 10.99 -3.89
C ARG A 163 15.29 9.50 -4.11
N LEU A 164 16.54 9.07 -4.36
CA LEU A 164 16.85 7.65 -4.54
C LEU A 164 16.59 6.83 -3.27
N LEU A 165 16.95 7.35 -2.10
CA LEU A 165 16.70 6.68 -0.83
C LEU A 165 15.20 6.50 -0.56
N THR A 166 14.40 7.54 -0.80
CA THR A 166 12.94 7.50 -0.67
C THR A 166 12.30 6.53 -1.66
N ILE A 167 12.72 6.55 -2.93
CA ILE A 167 12.23 5.60 -3.94
C ILE A 167 12.54 4.16 -3.52
N LEU A 168 13.78 3.87 -3.11
CA LEU A 168 14.17 2.53 -2.68
C LEU A 168 13.41 2.09 -1.43
N THR A 169 13.26 2.98 -0.45
CA THR A 169 12.57 2.67 0.81
C THR A 169 11.08 2.42 0.58
N MET A 170 10.38 3.30 -0.13
CA MET A 170 8.95 3.14 -0.38
C MET A 170 8.65 2.01 -1.36
N THR A 171 9.50 1.78 -2.37
CA THR A 171 9.32 0.66 -3.32
C THR A 171 9.56 -0.67 -2.63
N SER A 172 10.57 -0.78 -1.75
CA SER A 172 10.79 -1.99 -0.95
C SER A 172 9.67 -2.22 0.07
N GLY A 173 9.18 -1.16 0.71
CA GLY A 173 8.00 -1.21 1.57
C GLY A 173 6.76 -1.71 0.84
N MET A 174 6.51 -1.21 -0.36
CA MET A 174 5.41 -1.65 -1.22
C MET A 174 5.55 -3.13 -1.63
N ALA A 175 6.76 -3.56 -2.00
CA ALA A 175 7.02 -4.96 -2.33
C ALA A 175 6.76 -5.89 -1.13
N MET A 176 7.11 -5.43 0.08
CA MET A 176 6.80 -6.14 1.32
C MET A 176 5.30 -6.23 1.57
N ILE A 177 4.53 -5.14 1.40
CA ILE A 177 3.06 -5.15 1.53
C ILE A 177 2.44 -6.12 0.53
N MET A 178 2.84 -6.06 -0.74
CA MET A 178 2.36 -6.99 -1.77
C MET A 178 2.62 -8.44 -1.36
N TRP A 179 3.82 -8.74 -0.86
CA TRP A 179 4.13 -10.07 -0.37
C TRP A 179 3.27 -10.48 0.83
N LEU A 180 3.03 -9.59 1.80
CA LEU A 180 2.14 -9.85 2.94
C LEU A 180 0.71 -10.18 2.46
N ALA A 181 0.17 -9.41 1.51
CA ALA A 181 -1.16 -9.61 0.94
C ALA A 181 -1.29 -10.97 0.23
N GLU A 182 -0.28 -11.36 -0.55
CA GLU A 182 -0.25 -12.68 -1.19
C GLU A 182 -0.19 -13.81 -0.17
N GLN A 183 0.61 -13.66 0.89
CA GLN A 183 0.70 -14.66 1.95
C GLN A 183 -0.62 -14.81 2.73
N ILE A 184 -1.34 -13.70 2.99
CA ILE A 184 -2.67 -13.76 3.61
C ILE A 184 -3.66 -14.49 2.70
N THR A 185 -3.59 -14.27 1.39
CA THR A 185 -4.47 -14.92 0.41
C THR A 185 -4.20 -16.44 0.33
N GLU A 186 -2.93 -16.86 0.38
CA GLU A 186 -2.56 -18.28 0.28
C GLU A 186 -2.77 -19.07 1.59
N ARG A 187 -2.43 -18.47 2.74
CA ARG A 187 -2.34 -19.18 4.03
C ARG A 187 -3.27 -18.65 5.11
N GLY A 188 -3.78 -17.45 4.92
CA GLY A 188 -4.71 -16.78 5.83
C GLY A 188 -6.16 -17.06 5.49
N ILE A 189 -7.01 -16.12 5.88
CA ILE A 189 -8.45 -16.12 5.60
C ILE A 189 -8.80 -14.89 4.77
N GLY A 190 -9.54 -15.13 3.70
CA GLY A 190 -10.02 -14.08 2.81
C GLY A 190 -8.99 -13.69 1.75
N ASN A 191 -9.16 -12.47 1.23
CA ASN A 191 -8.20 -11.83 0.34
C ASN A 191 -7.35 -10.87 1.18
N GLY A 192 -6.03 -10.93 0.99
CA GLY A 192 -5.07 -10.04 1.64
C GLY A 192 -5.02 -8.63 1.04
#